data_AF-A0A6S6U5F2-F1
#
_entry.id   AF-A0A6S6U5F2-F1
#
_cell.length_a   1.000
_cell.length_b   1.000
_cell.length_c   1.000
_cell.angle_alpha   90.00
_cell.angle_beta   90.00
_cell.angle_gamma   90.00
#
_symmetry.space_group_name_H-M   'P 1'
#
loop_
_entity.id
_entity.type
_entity.pdbx_description
1 polymer ?
#
loop_
_entity_poly.entity_id
_entity_poly.type
_entity_poly.pdbx_seq_one_letter_code
_entity_poly.pdbx_strand_id
1 'polypeptide(L)'
;NKVSSAIHLRFDIAASGLPDFYKERLLALKDQRVNKEGVIVIKAQQFRTQEKNRSDALERLAELIKEATVVQKTRRATKPSRSAKRKRMDSKTKKGNIKALRGRVVD
;
A
#
# COMPACT_ATOMS: atom_id res chain seq x y z
N ASN A 1 -6.42 8.01 40.79
CA ASN A 1 -5.70 8.18 39.50
C ASN A 1 -5.04 9.56 39.46
N LYS A 2 -3.73 9.66 39.75
CA LYS A 2 -3.01 10.95 39.95
C LYS A 2 -1.82 11.14 38.99
N VAL A 3 -1.41 10.12 38.24
CA VAL A 3 -0.18 10.16 37.43
C VAL A 3 -0.50 10.32 35.95
N SER A 4 -0.13 11.47 35.38
CA SER A 4 -0.27 11.80 33.96
C SER A 4 0.87 11.20 33.13
N SER A 5 0.89 9.87 32.95
CA SER A 5 1.93 9.19 32.16
C SER A 5 1.64 9.14 30.66
N ALA A 6 0.38 9.29 30.25
CA ALA A 6 -0.04 9.28 28.85
C ALA A 6 0.43 10.55 28.11
N ILE A 7 0.88 10.38 26.87
CA ILE A 7 1.35 11.48 26.02
C ILE A 7 0.48 11.59 24.78
N HIS A 8 0.14 12.83 24.44
CA HIS A 8 -0.44 13.20 23.16
C HIS A 8 0.61 13.95 22.35
N LEU A 9 1.08 13.35 21.26
CA LEU A 9 1.98 13.97 20.30
C LEU A 9 1.13 14.59 19.20
N ARG A 10 1.34 15.88 18.93
CA ARG A 10 0.75 16.61 17.81
C ARG A 10 1.87 17.05 16.87
N PHE A 11 1.77 16.65 15.61
CA PHE A 11 2.74 16.99 14.59
C PHE A 11 2.02 17.64 13.41
N ASP A 12 2.30 18.92 13.17
CA ASP A 12 1.76 19.67 12.04
C ASP A 12 2.62 19.38 10.80
N ILE A 13 2.02 18.76 9.78
CA ILE A 13 2.71 18.40 8.54
C ILE A 13 3.10 19.66 7.76
N ALA A 14 2.24 20.68 7.70
CA ALA A 14 2.47 21.88 6.90
C ALA A 14 3.59 22.75 7.49
N ALA A 15 3.58 22.93 8.81
CA ALA A 15 4.60 23.68 9.54
C ALA A 15 5.93 22.91 9.72
N SER A 16 5.98 21.63 9.35
CA SER A 16 7.19 20.83 9.49
C SER A 16 8.29 21.22 8.48
N GLY A 17 9.55 20.94 8.84
CA GLY A 17 10.70 21.08 7.94
C GLY A 17 10.84 19.93 6.91
N LEU A 18 9.79 19.15 6.67
CA LEU A 18 9.81 18.08 5.68
C LEU A 18 9.79 18.65 4.25
N PRO A 19 10.49 18.02 3.29
CA PRO A 19 10.32 18.33 1.87
C PRO A 19 8.86 18.23 1.41
N ASP A 20 8.47 19.08 0.46
CA ASP A 20 7.07 19.21 0.01
C ASP A 20 6.46 17.89 -0.48
N PHE A 21 7.25 17.08 -1.18
CA PHE A 21 6.84 15.74 -1.62
C PHE A 21 6.37 14.84 -0.47
N TYR A 22 7.01 14.93 0.70
CA TYR A 22 6.57 14.17 1.89
C TYR A 22 5.34 14.78 2.51
N LYS A 23 5.23 16.12 2.54
CA LYS A 23 4.03 16.81 3.03
C LYS A 23 2.80 16.41 2.21
N GLU A 24 2.90 16.46 0.89
CA GLU A 24 1.82 16.07 -0.01
C GLU A 24 1.39 14.61 0.19
N ARG A 25 2.35 13.70 0.33
CA ARG A 25 2.08 12.28 0.57
C ARG A 25 1.41 12.03 1.91
N LEU A 26 1.87 12.68 2.96
CA LEU A 26 1.29 12.58 4.29
C LEU A 26 -0.12 13.16 4.34
N LEU A 27 -0.38 14.26 3.62
CA LEU A 27 -1.70 14.85 3.49
C LEU A 27 -2.64 13.99 2.63
N ALA A 28 -2.12 13.29 1.63
CA ALA A 28 -2.88 12.36 0.80
C ALA A 28 -3.14 11.01 1.49
N LEU A 29 -2.42 10.71 2.58
CA LEU A 29 -2.58 9.49 3.35
C LEU A 29 -3.94 9.48 4.05
N LYS A 30 -4.76 8.46 3.77
CA LYS A 30 -6.04 8.26 4.46
C LYS A 30 -5.81 7.48 5.77
N ASP A 31 -5.18 8.13 6.75
CA ASP A 31 -5.00 7.59 8.10
C ASP A 31 -5.93 8.31 9.10
N GLN A 32 -6.51 7.56 10.03
CA GLN A 32 -7.37 8.08 11.10
C GLN A 32 -6.62 9.00 12.08
N ARG A 33 -5.29 8.91 12.12
CA ARG A 33 -4.42 9.74 12.97
C ARG A 33 -4.22 11.15 12.40
N VAL A 34 -4.55 11.37 11.12
CA VAL A 34 -4.40 12.67 10.44
C VAL A 34 -5.73 13.41 10.46
N ASN A 35 -5.74 14.59 11.07
CA ASN A 35 -6.91 15.47 11.05
C ASN A 35 -7.04 16.20 9.71
N LYS A 36 -8.23 16.74 9.42
CA LYS A 36 -8.50 17.54 8.21
C LYS A 36 -7.61 18.77 8.06
N GLU A 37 -7.08 19.26 9.17
CA GLU A 37 -6.13 20.38 9.24
C GLU A 37 -4.69 19.98 8.91
N GLY A 38 -4.41 18.71 8.61
CA GLY A 38 -3.05 18.24 8.31
C GLY A 38 -2.18 18.02 9.56
N VAL A 39 -2.81 17.82 10.72
CA VAL A 39 -2.12 17.55 11.98
C VAL A 39 -2.23 16.07 12.33
N ILE A 40 -1.09 15.40 12.51
CA ILE A 40 -0.99 14.04 13.02
C ILE A 40 -1.14 14.08 14.55
N VAL A 41 -2.07 13.30 15.08
CA VAL A 41 -2.29 13.15 16.53
C VAL A 41 -2.04 11.70 16.93
N ILE A 42 -1.00 11.46 17.74
CA ILE A 42 -0.65 10.14 18.25
C ILE A 42 -0.83 10.13 19.78
N LYS A 43 -1.62 9.17 20.28
CA LYS A 43 -1.78 8.91 21.71
C LYS A 43 -0.90 7.72 22.12
N ALA A 44 0.02 7.95 23.04
CA ALA A 44 0.87 6.92 23.63
C ALA A 44 0.55 6.77 25.12
N GLN A 45 0.06 5.59 25.52
CA GLN A 45 -0.35 5.26 26.89
C GLN A 45 -0.04 3.81 27.25
N GLN A 46 0.88 3.17 26.52
CA GLN A 46 1.18 1.74 26.67
C GLN A 46 2.02 1.45 27.92
N PHE A 47 2.84 2.41 28.35
CA PHE A 47 3.77 2.26 29.44
C PHE A 47 3.36 3.06 30.68
N ARG A 48 3.87 2.64 31.84
CA ARG A 48 3.65 3.33 33.11
C ARG A 48 4.45 4.63 33.25
N THR A 49 5.57 4.76 32.54
CA THR A 49 6.44 5.94 32.59
C THR A 49 6.23 6.85 31.38
N GLN A 50 6.27 8.16 31.63
CA GLN A 50 6.11 9.19 30.58
C GLN A 50 7.20 9.09 29.51
N GLU A 51 8.46 8.87 29.91
CA GLU A 51 9.59 8.75 28.98
C GLU A 51 9.41 7.62 27.96
N LYS A 52 8.93 6.45 28.40
CA LYS A 52 8.66 5.31 27.51
C LYS A 52 7.48 5.60 26.58
N ASN A 53 6.45 6.28 27.06
CA ASN A 53 5.36 6.73 26.18
C ASN A 53 5.84 7.80 25.18
N ARG A 54 6.85 8.61 25.52
CA ARG A 54 7.42 9.61 24.62
C ARG A 54 8.20 8.94 23.50
N SER A 55 9.06 7.97 23.84
CA SER A 55 9.81 7.22 22.84
C SER A 55 8.87 6.45 21.91
N ASP A 56 7.84 5.79 22.45
CA ASP A 56 6.82 5.08 21.67
C ASP A 56 6.05 6.02 20.71
N ALA A 57 5.65 7.20 21.16
CA ALA A 57 4.99 8.18 20.29
C ALA A 57 5.89 8.63 19.13
N LEU A 58 7.18 8.86 19.39
CA LEU A 58 8.16 9.26 18.38
C LEU A 58 8.47 8.14 17.39
N GLU A 59 8.58 6.90 17.87
CA GLU A 59 8.80 5.72 17.03
C GLU A 59 7.63 5.52 16.06
N ARG A 60 6.39 5.57 16.56
CA ARG A 60 5.19 5.49 15.73
C ARG A 60 5.08 6.62 14.71
N LEU A 61 5.50 7.84 15.07
CA LEU A 61 5.56 8.95 14.13
C LEU A 61 6.58 8.67 13.01
N ALA A 62 7.77 8.20 13.38
CA ALA A 62 8.82 7.89 12.42
C ALA A 62 8.42 6.74 11.47
N GLU A 63 7.77 5.70 11.98
CA GLU A 63 7.20 4.63 11.17
C GLU A 63 6.13 5.13 10.21
N LEU A 64 5.19 5.94 10.68
CA LEU A 64 4.14 6.53 9.84
C LEU A 64 4.73 7.36 8.69
N ILE A 65 5.74 8.19 8.99
CA ILE A 65 6.43 8.97 7.97
C ILE A 65 7.11 8.03 6.98
N LYS A 66 7.86 7.02 7.45
CA LYS A 66 8.52 6.03 6.58
C LYS A 66 7.51 5.32 5.68
N GLU A 67 6.39 4.86 6.19
CA GLU A 67 5.35 4.19 5.39
C GLU A 67 4.80 5.10 4.29
N ALA A 68 4.52 6.37 4.60
CA ALA A 68 4.08 7.35 3.61
C ALA A 68 5.15 7.63 2.53
N THR A 69 6.43 7.48 2.87
CA THR A 69 7.54 7.66 1.91
C THR A 69 7.67 6.52 0.89
N VAL A 70 7.08 5.34 1.14
CA VAL A 70 7.28 4.17 0.26
C VAL A 70 6.62 4.42 -1.09
N VAL A 71 7.44 4.62 -2.12
CA VAL A 71 6.98 4.73 -3.51
C VAL A 71 6.79 3.33 -4.08
N GLN A 72 5.53 2.90 -4.23
CA GLN A 72 5.25 1.65 -4.93
C GLN A 72 5.65 1.79 -6.41
N LYS A 73 6.51 0.87 -6.88
CA LYS A 73 6.92 0.86 -8.29
C LYS A 73 5.71 0.58 -9.16
N THR A 74 5.48 1.43 -10.16
CA THR A 74 4.38 1.25 -11.11
C THR A 74 4.48 -0.11 -11.80
N ARG A 75 3.44 -0.94 -11.65
CA ARG A 75 3.37 -2.22 -12.34
C ARG A 75 3.15 -1.98 -13.83
N ARG A 76 4.07 -2.47 -14.67
CA ARG A 76 3.87 -2.55 -16.11
C ARG A 76 3.15 -3.86 -16.43
N ALA A 77 2.01 -3.78 -17.12
CA ALA A 77 1.27 -4.96 -17.52
C ALA A 77 2.14 -5.89 -18.40
N THR A 78 2.15 -7.18 -18.08
CA THR A 78 2.88 -8.18 -18.86
C THR A 78 2.05 -8.57 -20.09
N LYS A 79 2.71 -8.72 -21.24
CA LYS A 79 2.07 -9.27 -22.44
C LYS A 79 1.98 -10.80 -22.29
N PRO A 80 0.98 -11.48 -22.92
CA PRO A 80 0.93 -12.94 -22.96
C PRO A 80 2.24 -13.53 -23.49
N SER A 81 2.72 -14.59 -22.84
CA SER A 81 3.99 -15.23 -23.21
C SER A 81 3.93 -15.83 -24.62
N ARG A 82 5.11 -16.00 -25.25
CA ARG A 82 5.20 -16.67 -26.56
C ARG A 82 4.65 -18.09 -26.51
N SER A 83 4.89 -18.81 -25.41
CA SER A 83 4.36 -20.17 -25.20
C SER A 83 2.84 -20.18 -25.10
N ALA A 84 2.22 -19.20 -24.41
CA ALA A 84 0.77 -19.09 -24.35
C ALA A 84 0.16 -18.83 -25.73
N LYS A 85 0.78 -17.97 -26.54
CA LYS A 85 0.36 -17.73 -27.93
C LYS A 85 0.46 -18.98 -28.80
N ARG A 86 1.56 -19.73 -28.69
CA ARG A 86 1.77 -20.99 -29.42
C ARG A 86 0.73 -22.04 -29.03
N LYS A 87 0.57 -22.31 -27.72
CA LYS A 87 -0.43 -23.25 -27.21
C LYS A 87 -1.85 -22.91 -27.68
N ARG A 88 -2.22 -21.61 -27.70
CA ARG A 88 -3.52 -21.17 -28.24
C ARG A 88 -3.70 -21.60 -29.71
N MET A 89 -2.68 -21.38 -30.55
CA MET A 89 -2.73 -21.77 -31.95
C MET A 89 -2.81 -23.29 -32.10
N ASP A 90 -1.98 -24.03 -31.37
CA ASP A 90 -1.99 -25.50 -31.41
C ASP A 90 -3.35 -26.06 -30.99
N SER A 91 -3.94 -25.52 -29.92
CA SER A 91 -5.29 -25.89 -29.48
C SER A 91 -6.36 -25.56 -30.53
N LYS A 92 -6.22 -24.42 -31.22
CA LYS A 92 -7.13 -24.03 -32.32
C LYS A 92 -7.04 -25.03 -33.48
N THR A 93 -5.83 -25.39 -33.90
CA THR A 93 -5.60 -26.37 -34.96
C THR A 93 -6.12 -27.76 -34.57
N LYS A 94 -5.80 -28.24 -33.36
CA LYS A 94 -6.32 -29.52 -32.84
C LYS A 94 -7.86 -29.58 -32.85
N LYS A 95 -8.52 -28.52 -32.38
CA LYS A 95 -10.00 -28.43 -32.43
C LYS A 95 -10.53 -28.45 -33.87
N GLY A 96 -9.85 -27.78 -34.80
CA GLY A 96 -10.20 -27.81 -36.23
C GLY A 96 -10.16 -29.23 -36.79
N ASN A 97 -9.06 -29.95 -36.57
CA ASN A 97 -8.88 -31.32 -37.05
C ASN A 97 -9.93 -32.27 -36.43
N ILE A 98 -10.18 -32.15 -35.12
CA ILE A 98 -11.22 -32.94 -34.44
C ILE A 98 -12.61 -32.67 -35.06
N LYS A 99 -12.92 -31.43 -35.44
CA LYS A 99 -14.19 -31.10 -36.09
C LYS A 99 -14.28 -31.66 -37.51
N ALA A 100 -13.19 -31.63 -38.29
CA ALA A 100 -13.15 -32.19 -39.63
C ALA A 100 -13.41 -33.71 -39.63
N LEU A 101 -12.81 -34.43 -38.69
CA LEU A 101 -13.01 -35.88 -38.51
C LEU A 101 -14.43 -36.26 -38.04
N ARG A 102 -15.21 -35.30 -37.52
CA ARG A 102 -16.63 -35.49 -37.18
C ARG A 102 -17.58 -35.22 -38.34
N GLY A 103 -17.05 -34.87 -39.52
CA GLY A 103 -17.84 -34.71 -40.73
C GLY A 103 -18.58 -36.00 -41.08
N ARG A 104 -19.70 -35.87 -41.80
CA ARG A 104 -20.53 -37.00 -42.21
C ARG A 104 -19.69 -37.94 -43.09
N VAL A 105 -19.53 -39.20 -42.67
CA VAL A 105 -18.90 -40.23 -43.49
C VAL A 105 -19.88 -40.57 -44.62
N VAL A 106 -19.41 -40.45 -45.86
CA VAL A 106 -20.15 -40.84 -47.04
C VAL A 106 -19.42 -42.07 -47.56
N ASP A 107 -20.10 -43.22 -47.54
CA ASP A 107 -19.60 -44.47 -48.14
C ASP A 107 -19.61 -44.38 -49.68
#